data_AF-A0A813LKC1-F1
#
_entry.id   AF-A0A813LKC1-F1
#
_cell.length_a   1.000
_cell.length_b   1.000
_cell.length_c   1.000
_cell.angle_alpha   90.00
_cell.angle_beta   90.00
_cell.angle_gamma   90.00
#
_symmetry.space_group_name_H-M   'P 1'
#
loop_
_entity.id
_entity.type
_entity.pdbx_description
1 polymer ?
#
loop_
_entity_poly.entity_id
_entity_poly.type
_entity_poly.pdbx_seq_one_letter_code
_entity_poly.pdbx_strand_id
1 'polypeptide(L)'
;MVTARKRKKHIQVERTTDALVTTDDGSLDEVRKTLIQVRQQYDAVHHEAEQKEARLRRVREEIRTADLLHASKGDDTHKLEENWGSLKLQYQDTLKRNKETQTARKVYEHMLARIQKEQAILKQKLLRMEEHMDRKRREVHQKRVQSERARCDRTEASRTLEALSEDAELEARACRTAREVIDDELYKRKEGNCRRASFESKRHSVALQAANEAFNASAGRLRKLYAIEKLSGNSLQRITFEQVERSQNTEDGFQKIRDVTGLADVMDIVHKFLNRDVEHEQLQGSVKEAEVRLEALRQAYDAFKQKTEGITFDQANRKAGGLYKEIEKSEQDLNEVMEEHEASRVRLQKNTLQSEHVKRWAGRVGQLLAHFEEPAKVETPQDLPIFFKKMEVAVEKFVNQVTQQINDGRINRKALSDMAIKEYKEQSRMISNHEFLRSNCRVQVATDADKSVGAGRPNSRQGPGGTNADEDPGTSFAEDRDRCKKDSDDLASKVQAEQLKKRPKGS
;
A
#
# COMPACT_ATOMS: atom_id res chain seq x y z
N MET A 1 -119.13 69.43 13.62
CA MET A 1 -120.60 69.27 13.45
C MET A 1 -121.38 69.72 14.70
N VAL A 2 -121.23 70.96 15.17
CA VAL A 2 -122.06 71.56 16.23
C VAL A 2 -122.24 73.05 15.93
N THR A 3 -122.99 73.37 14.87
CA THR A 3 -123.31 74.76 14.47
C THR A 3 -124.74 74.89 13.94
N ALA A 4 -125.71 74.17 14.53
CA ALA A 4 -127.09 74.11 14.03
C ALA A 4 -128.20 74.31 15.09
N ARG A 5 -127.94 75.03 16.19
CA ARG A 5 -128.96 75.18 17.27
C ARG A 5 -129.13 76.57 17.90
N LYS A 6 -128.66 77.65 17.27
CA LYS A 6 -128.75 79.03 17.80
C LYS A 6 -129.75 79.98 17.09
N ARG A 7 -130.74 79.46 16.33
CA ARG A 7 -131.68 80.29 15.54
C ARG A 7 -133.18 80.17 15.88
N LYS A 8 -133.57 79.66 17.05
CA LYS A 8 -135.00 79.39 17.36
C LYS A 8 -135.57 80.04 18.63
N LYS A 9 -134.89 81.01 19.25
CA LYS A 9 -135.35 81.67 20.49
C LYS A 9 -135.51 83.20 20.41
N HIS A 10 -135.49 83.80 19.21
CA HIS A 10 -135.64 85.25 19.05
C HIS A 10 -137.04 85.71 18.60
N ILE A 11 -138.04 84.82 18.50
CA ILE A 11 -139.36 85.10 17.90
C ILE A 11 -140.52 85.15 18.94
N GLN A 12 -140.25 85.02 20.24
CA GLN A 12 -141.33 84.88 21.25
C GLN A 12 -141.42 85.99 22.31
N VAL A 13 -140.76 87.14 22.10
CA VAL A 13 -140.79 88.27 23.07
C VAL A 13 -141.53 89.51 22.52
N GLU A 14 -141.95 89.52 21.24
CA GLU A 14 -142.64 90.66 20.62
C GLU A 14 -144.19 90.58 20.63
N ARG A 15 -144.82 89.75 21.48
CA ARG A 15 -146.29 89.56 21.48
C ARG A 15 -147.03 89.75 22.81
N THR A 16 -146.43 90.38 23.82
CA THR A 16 -147.09 90.58 25.12
C THR A 16 -146.93 92.00 25.68
N THR A 17 -147.04 93.03 24.82
CA THR A 17 -147.00 94.45 25.25
C THR A 17 -148.30 95.24 24.97
N ASP A 18 -149.33 94.64 24.36
CA ASP A 18 -150.49 95.39 23.83
C ASP A 18 -151.84 95.20 24.58
N ALA A 19 -151.88 94.64 25.79
CA ALA A 19 -153.16 94.24 26.42
C ALA A 19 -153.50 94.87 27.79
N LEU A 20 -152.84 95.92 28.25
CA LEU A 20 -153.18 96.56 29.54
C LEU A 20 -153.02 98.09 29.47
N VAL A 21 -154.02 98.76 28.90
CA VAL A 21 -154.26 100.20 29.09
C VAL A 21 -155.73 100.37 29.46
N THR A 22 -156.06 100.17 30.74
CA THR A 22 -157.13 100.90 31.43
C THR A 22 -157.03 100.64 32.94
N THR A 23 -156.92 101.73 33.69
CA THR A 23 -157.23 101.91 35.13
C THR A 23 -156.31 101.28 36.19
N ASP A 24 -155.76 102.20 37.00
CA ASP A 24 -155.23 102.12 38.38
C ASP A 24 -153.69 102.00 38.56
N ASP A 25 -153.06 103.17 38.72
CA ASP A 25 -151.64 103.52 38.50
C ASP A 25 -150.68 103.26 39.69
N GLY A 26 -150.97 102.28 40.56
CA GLY A 26 -150.14 102.02 41.75
C GLY A 26 -149.30 100.73 41.73
N SER A 27 -149.80 99.67 41.10
CA SER A 27 -149.25 98.30 41.24
C SER A 27 -148.39 97.84 40.07
N LEU A 28 -148.48 98.52 38.92
CA LEU A 28 -147.70 98.19 37.71
C LEU A 28 -146.22 98.57 37.83
N ASP A 29 -145.88 99.57 38.65
CA ASP A 29 -144.49 99.99 38.85
C ASP A 29 -143.69 98.99 39.69
N GLU A 30 -144.29 98.32 40.67
CA GLU A 30 -143.61 97.26 41.43
C GLU A 30 -143.36 96.01 40.59
N VAL A 31 -144.31 95.65 39.71
CA VAL A 31 -144.15 94.55 38.75
C VAL A 31 -143.09 94.89 37.70
N ARG A 32 -143.03 96.13 37.22
CA ARG A 32 -141.93 96.60 36.35
C ARG A 32 -140.58 96.55 37.07
N LYS A 33 -140.52 96.96 38.33
CA LYS A 33 -139.29 96.95 39.15
C LYS A 33 -138.79 95.53 39.39
N THR A 34 -139.69 94.59 39.68
CA THR A 34 -139.36 93.17 39.81
C THR A 34 -138.98 92.54 38.47
N LEU A 35 -139.65 92.88 37.35
CA LEU A 35 -139.22 92.41 36.02
C LEU A 35 -137.85 92.97 35.62
N ILE A 36 -137.55 94.23 35.94
CA ILE A 36 -136.23 94.84 35.73
C ILE A 36 -135.18 94.15 36.60
N GLN A 37 -135.48 93.86 37.87
CA GLN A 37 -134.57 93.12 38.75
C GLN A 37 -134.35 91.68 38.29
N VAL A 38 -135.40 90.97 37.90
CA VAL A 38 -135.28 89.60 37.38
C VAL A 38 -134.48 89.59 36.08
N ARG A 39 -134.65 90.60 35.22
CA ARG A 39 -133.86 90.75 33.99
C ARG A 39 -132.40 91.11 34.28
N GLN A 40 -132.14 92.00 35.22
CA GLN A 40 -130.78 92.31 35.67
C GLN A 40 -130.10 91.09 36.33
N GLN A 41 -130.83 90.31 37.12
CA GLN A 41 -130.33 89.05 37.69
C GLN A 41 -130.09 88.01 36.60
N TYR A 42 -130.98 87.88 35.63
CA TYR A 42 -130.79 87.00 34.48
C TYR A 42 -129.57 87.42 33.65
N ASP A 43 -129.43 88.70 33.32
CA ASP A 43 -128.30 89.22 32.55
C ASP A 43 -126.99 89.11 33.32
N ALA A 44 -127.00 89.32 34.64
CA ALA A 44 -125.83 89.11 35.50
C ALA A 44 -125.41 87.64 35.55
N VAL A 45 -126.36 86.71 35.76
CA VAL A 45 -126.11 85.28 35.77
C VAL A 45 -125.70 84.78 34.37
N HIS A 46 -126.29 85.32 33.32
CA HIS A 46 -125.94 84.99 31.93
C HIS A 46 -124.54 85.50 31.60
N HIS A 47 -124.19 86.73 32.00
CA HIS A 47 -122.86 87.29 31.83
C HIS A 47 -121.82 86.51 32.65
N GLU A 48 -122.14 86.12 33.88
CA GLU A 48 -121.29 85.27 34.71
C GLU A 48 -121.12 83.88 34.08
N ALA A 49 -122.18 83.30 33.51
CA ALA A 49 -122.15 82.04 32.79
C ALA A 49 -121.27 82.15 31.53
N GLU A 50 -121.37 83.24 30.76
CA GLU A 50 -120.50 83.50 29.60
C GLU A 50 -119.04 83.70 30.00
N GLN A 51 -118.78 84.41 31.11
CA GLN A 51 -117.42 84.56 31.66
C GLN A 51 -116.85 83.21 32.11
N LYS A 52 -117.65 82.40 32.82
CA LYS A 52 -117.28 81.05 33.24
C LYS A 52 -117.05 80.16 32.02
N GLU A 53 -117.89 80.23 30.99
CA GLU A 53 -117.74 79.47 29.75
C GLU A 53 -116.48 79.90 28.98
N ALA A 54 -116.18 81.20 28.91
CA ALA A 54 -114.95 81.72 28.31
C ALA A 54 -113.70 81.28 29.07
N ARG A 55 -113.72 81.29 30.42
CA ARG A 55 -112.65 80.74 31.25
C ARG A 55 -112.50 79.24 31.05
N LEU A 56 -113.60 78.49 30.99
CA LEU A 56 -113.60 77.05 30.71
C LEU A 56 -113.00 76.74 29.34
N ARG A 57 -113.30 77.56 28.32
CA ARG A 57 -112.67 77.42 26.99
C ARG A 57 -111.16 77.70 27.03
N ARG A 58 -110.71 78.73 27.76
CA ARG A 58 -109.27 79.02 27.93
C ARG A 58 -108.56 77.86 28.64
N VAL A 59 -109.08 77.39 29.76
CA VAL A 59 -108.50 76.26 30.50
C VAL A 59 -108.48 74.99 29.64
N ARG A 60 -109.53 74.74 28.84
CA ARG A 60 -109.51 73.61 27.88
C ARG A 60 -108.46 73.76 26.79
N GLU A 61 -108.19 74.97 26.33
CA GLU A 61 -107.14 75.26 25.34
C GLU A 61 -105.74 75.16 25.96
N GLU A 62 -105.57 75.63 27.19
CA GLU A 62 -104.36 75.45 28.00
C GLU A 62 -104.07 73.97 28.27
N ILE A 63 -105.10 73.18 28.59
CA ILE A 63 -104.98 71.72 28.71
C ILE A 63 -104.57 71.10 27.38
N ARG A 64 -105.23 71.45 26.26
CA ARG A 64 -104.83 70.91 24.94
C ARG A 64 -103.41 71.28 24.55
N THR A 65 -102.98 72.51 24.82
CA THR A 65 -101.60 72.95 24.51
C THR A 65 -100.58 72.27 25.42
N ALA A 66 -100.91 72.06 26.70
CA ALA A 66 -100.09 71.27 27.62
C ALA A 66 -100.01 69.79 27.18
N ASP A 67 -101.11 69.18 26.76
CA ASP A 67 -101.16 67.81 26.26
C ASP A 67 -100.34 67.66 24.96
N LEU A 68 -100.45 68.61 24.02
CA LEU A 68 -99.63 68.64 22.80
C LEU A 68 -98.14 68.78 23.10
N LEU A 69 -97.77 69.66 24.04
CA LEU A 69 -96.38 69.80 24.48
C LEU A 69 -95.88 68.54 25.20
N HIS A 70 -96.72 67.88 25.99
CA HIS A 70 -96.36 66.65 26.68
C HIS A 70 -96.21 65.48 25.71
N ALA A 71 -97.06 65.39 24.68
CA ALA A 71 -96.92 64.42 23.59
C ALA A 71 -95.63 64.67 22.79
N SER A 72 -95.35 65.93 22.41
CA SER A 72 -94.11 66.29 21.72
C SER A 72 -92.86 65.96 22.54
N LYS A 73 -92.88 66.26 23.85
CA LYS A 73 -91.77 65.90 24.76
C LYS A 73 -91.59 64.39 24.85
N GLY A 74 -92.68 63.61 24.89
CA GLY A 74 -92.65 62.15 24.87
C GLY A 74 -91.97 61.60 23.61
N ASP A 75 -92.36 62.11 22.44
CA ASP A 75 -91.74 61.73 21.16
C ASP A 75 -90.26 62.11 21.10
N ASP A 76 -89.88 63.29 21.60
CA ASP A 76 -88.47 63.72 21.62
C ASP A 76 -87.64 62.91 22.63
N THR A 77 -88.21 62.53 23.78
CA THR A 77 -87.54 61.60 24.71
C THR A 77 -87.34 60.24 24.07
N HIS A 78 -88.33 59.69 23.36
CA HIS A 78 -88.18 58.42 22.64
C HIS A 78 -87.12 58.49 21.54
N LYS A 79 -87.09 59.57 20.75
CA LYS A 79 -86.03 59.78 19.74
C LYS A 79 -84.64 59.88 20.38
N LEU A 80 -84.51 60.56 21.51
CA LEU A 80 -83.25 60.65 22.23
C LEU A 80 -82.81 59.29 22.79
N GLU A 81 -83.74 58.49 23.32
CA GLU A 81 -83.47 57.13 23.78
C GLU A 81 -83.08 56.19 22.63
N GLU A 82 -83.76 56.26 21.49
CA GLU A 82 -83.42 55.50 20.28
C GLU A 82 -82.05 55.91 19.74
N ASN A 83 -81.78 57.21 19.65
CA ASN A 83 -80.48 57.75 19.27
C ASN A 83 -79.38 57.33 20.24
N TRP A 84 -79.63 57.39 21.55
CA TRP A 84 -78.69 56.96 22.56
C TRP A 84 -78.42 55.45 22.47
N GLY A 85 -79.46 54.65 22.25
CA GLY A 85 -79.36 53.21 22.02
C GLY A 85 -78.53 52.88 20.78
N SER A 86 -78.79 53.57 19.66
CA SER A 86 -78.03 53.44 18.41
C SER A 86 -76.56 53.84 18.59
N LEU A 87 -76.30 54.98 19.24
CA LEU A 87 -74.94 55.47 19.49
C LEU A 87 -74.17 54.53 20.44
N LYS A 88 -74.84 53.98 21.45
CA LYS A 88 -74.27 52.98 22.35
C LYS A 88 -73.93 51.69 21.61
N LEU A 89 -74.78 51.24 20.69
CA LEU A 89 -74.50 50.07 19.85
C LEU A 89 -73.31 50.32 18.92
N GLN A 90 -73.23 51.49 18.27
CA GLN A 90 -72.09 51.89 17.44
C GLN A 90 -70.78 51.98 18.25
N TYR A 91 -70.84 52.53 19.46
CA TYR A 91 -69.68 52.57 20.36
C TYR A 91 -69.20 51.16 20.75
N GLN A 92 -70.13 50.25 21.06
CA GLN A 92 -69.78 48.86 21.35
C GLN A 92 -69.19 48.14 20.13
N ASP A 93 -69.73 48.38 18.93
CA ASP A 93 -69.24 47.79 17.69
C ASP A 93 -67.84 48.30 17.32
N THR A 94 -67.60 49.61 17.45
CA THR A 94 -66.26 50.21 17.25
C THR A 94 -65.25 49.70 18.28
N LEU A 95 -65.65 49.50 19.55
CA LEU A 95 -64.80 48.86 20.54
C LEU A 95 -64.45 47.41 20.17
N LYS A 96 -65.41 46.62 19.66
CA LYS A 96 -65.15 45.26 19.17
C LYS A 96 -64.16 45.28 18.00
N ARG A 97 -64.39 46.13 16.99
CA ARG A 97 -63.46 46.31 15.86
C ARG A 97 -62.06 46.74 16.30
N ASN A 98 -61.95 47.63 17.29
CA ASN A 98 -60.66 48.04 17.83
C ASN A 98 -59.93 46.86 18.49
N LYS A 99 -60.64 46.05 19.30
CA LYS A 99 -60.08 44.83 19.89
C LYS A 99 -59.62 43.83 18.82
N GLU A 100 -60.40 43.61 17.77
CA GLU A 100 -60.03 42.77 16.63
C GLU A 100 -58.80 43.30 15.88
N THR A 101 -58.72 44.62 15.70
CA THR A 101 -57.55 45.26 15.08
C THR A 101 -56.31 45.10 15.95
N GLN A 102 -56.45 45.21 17.27
CA GLN A 102 -55.34 44.98 18.21
C GLN A 102 -54.88 43.52 18.23
N THR A 103 -55.79 42.54 18.15
CA THR A 103 -55.40 41.12 18.05
C THR A 103 -54.74 40.84 16.71
N ALA A 104 -55.28 41.36 15.60
CA ALA A 104 -54.65 41.24 14.28
C ALA A 104 -53.25 41.85 14.26
N ARG A 105 -53.06 43.03 14.85
CA ARG A 105 -51.74 43.67 15.00
C ARG A 105 -50.75 42.76 15.73
N LYS A 106 -51.15 42.16 16.86
CA LYS A 106 -50.30 41.24 17.62
C LYS A 106 -49.91 39.99 16.80
N VAL A 107 -50.83 39.47 15.99
CA VAL A 107 -50.55 38.35 15.08
C VAL A 107 -49.51 38.75 14.04
N TYR A 108 -49.65 39.92 13.42
CA TYR A 108 -48.68 40.41 12.44
C TYR A 108 -47.31 40.71 13.06
N GLU A 109 -47.26 41.27 14.26
CA GLU A 109 -46.01 41.48 15.01
C GLU A 109 -45.30 40.14 15.27
N HIS A 110 -46.03 39.10 15.68
CA HIS A 110 -45.47 37.77 15.88
C HIS A 110 -45.00 37.13 14.56
N MET A 111 -45.77 37.26 13.48
CA MET A 111 -45.38 36.79 12.15
C MET A 111 -44.10 37.47 11.66
N LEU A 112 -44.00 38.79 11.82
CA LEU A 112 -42.81 39.56 11.46
C LEU A 112 -41.58 39.09 12.25
N ALA A 113 -41.72 38.94 13.57
CA ALA A 113 -40.63 38.45 14.43
C ALA A 113 -40.19 37.03 14.04
N ARG A 114 -41.13 36.15 13.67
CA ARG A 114 -40.83 34.81 13.16
C ARG A 114 -40.08 34.86 11.84
N ILE A 115 -40.54 35.64 10.86
CA ILE A 115 -39.88 35.79 9.55
C ILE A 115 -38.47 36.34 9.72
N GLN A 116 -38.26 37.32 10.61
CA GLN A 116 -36.94 37.86 10.91
C GLN A 116 -35.99 36.79 11.50
N LYS A 117 -36.49 35.95 12.41
CA LYS A 117 -35.71 34.80 12.94
C LYS A 117 -35.38 33.79 11.83
N GLU A 118 -36.34 33.42 11.00
CA GLU A 118 -36.14 32.50 9.88
C GLU A 118 -35.12 33.07 8.86
N GLN A 119 -35.21 34.37 8.56
CA GLN A 119 -34.25 35.07 7.71
C GLN A 119 -32.83 35.05 8.30
N ALA A 120 -32.68 35.27 9.61
CA ALA A 120 -31.39 35.19 10.29
C ALA A 120 -30.78 33.79 10.22
N ILE A 121 -31.59 32.74 10.41
CA ILE A 121 -31.16 31.34 10.28
C ILE A 121 -30.72 31.05 8.83
N LEU A 122 -31.46 31.53 7.83
CA LEU A 122 -31.09 31.35 6.43
C LEU A 122 -29.77 32.06 6.08
N LYS A 123 -29.57 33.29 6.56
CA LYS A 123 -28.29 34.01 6.40
C LYS A 123 -27.12 33.24 7.03
N GLN A 124 -27.30 32.68 8.23
CA GLN A 124 -26.27 31.86 8.87
C GLN A 124 -25.98 30.58 8.08
N LYS A 125 -27.01 29.92 7.53
CA LYS A 125 -26.82 28.74 6.66
C LYS A 125 -26.08 29.09 5.37
N LEU A 126 -26.37 30.23 4.76
CA LEU A 126 -25.67 30.73 3.58
C LEU A 126 -24.18 30.95 3.87
N LEU A 127 -23.84 31.63 4.97
CA LEU A 127 -22.44 31.84 5.38
C LEU A 127 -21.68 30.51 5.59
N ARG A 128 -22.29 29.55 6.28
CA ARG A 128 -21.67 28.22 6.48
C ARG A 128 -21.45 27.48 5.15
N MET A 129 -22.36 27.64 4.20
CA MET A 129 -22.25 27.04 2.87
C MET A 129 -21.14 27.72 2.05
N GLU A 130 -21.02 29.04 2.14
CA GLU A 130 -19.93 29.82 1.52
C GLU A 130 -18.56 29.41 2.06
N GLU A 131 -18.41 29.32 3.40
CA GLU A 131 -17.19 28.81 4.05
C GLU A 131 -16.84 27.37 3.62
N HIS A 132 -17.86 26.52 3.43
CA HIS A 132 -17.66 25.16 2.92
C HIS A 132 -17.18 25.17 1.47
N MET A 133 -17.79 26.00 0.62
CA MET A 133 -17.37 26.16 -0.78
C MET A 133 -15.93 26.69 -0.89
N ASP A 134 -15.54 27.64 -0.05
CA ASP A 134 -14.17 28.18 -0.04
C ASP A 134 -13.14 27.17 0.48
N ARG A 135 -13.50 26.36 1.48
CA ARG A 135 -12.68 25.21 1.88
C ARG A 135 -12.50 24.22 0.72
N LYS A 136 -13.59 23.87 0.03
CA LYS A 136 -13.53 22.96 -1.13
C LYS A 136 -12.74 23.52 -2.31
N ARG A 137 -12.86 24.82 -2.59
CA ARG A 137 -12.05 25.50 -3.62
C ARG A 137 -10.56 25.42 -3.28
N ARG A 138 -10.17 25.65 -2.02
CA ARG A 138 -8.78 25.51 -1.56
C ARG A 138 -8.27 24.07 -1.67
N GLU A 139 -9.07 23.08 -1.29
CA GLU A 139 -8.73 21.66 -1.44
C GLU A 139 -8.51 21.28 -2.91
N VAL A 140 -9.40 21.71 -3.81
CA VAL A 140 -9.27 21.46 -5.26
C VAL A 140 -8.01 22.11 -5.81
N HIS A 141 -7.73 23.36 -5.44
CA HIS A 141 -6.51 24.05 -5.85
C HIS A 141 -5.25 23.31 -5.35
N GLN A 142 -5.23 22.90 -4.08
CA GLN A 142 -4.13 22.12 -3.52
C GLN A 142 -3.92 20.79 -4.26
N LYS A 143 -5.01 20.08 -4.59
CA LYS A 143 -4.95 18.82 -5.35
C LYS A 143 -4.44 19.03 -6.77
N ARG A 144 -4.82 20.13 -7.42
CA ARG A 144 -4.28 20.51 -8.72
C ARG A 144 -2.77 20.74 -8.66
N VAL A 145 -2.29 21.53 -7.69
CA VAL A 145 -0.85 21.76 -7.48
C VAL A 145 -0.09 20.46 -7.20
N GLN A 146 -0.65 19.57 -6.37
CA GLN A 146 -0.07 18.24 -6.12
C GLN A 146 0.01 17.40 -7.40
N SER A 147 -1.04 17.41 -8.22
CA SER A 147 -1.07 16.69 -9.50
C SER A 147 -0.07 17.26 -10.51
N GLU A 148 0.10 18.58 -10.56
CA GLU A 148 1.07 19.24 -11.44
C GLU A 148 2.50 18.89 -11.04
N ARG A 149 2.82 18.91 -9.73
CA ARG A 149 4.12 18.44 -9.21
C ARG A 149 4.40 16.99 -9.56
N ALA A 150 3.47 16.08 -9.27
CA ALA A 150 3.63 14.66 -9.59
C ALA A 150 3.81 14.40 -11.10
N ARG A 151 3.22 15.24 -11.96
CA ARG A 151 3.44 15.19 -13.41
C ARG A 151 4.85 15.64 -13.78
N CYS A 152 5.33 16.75 -13.20
CA CYS A 152 6.70 17.22 -13.39
C CYS A 152 7.72 16.17 -12.95
N ASP A 153 7.56 15.61 -11.75
CA ASP A 153 8.44 14.56 -11.21
C ASP A 153 8.45 13.33 -12.13
N ARG A 154 7.29 12.93 -12.68
CA ARG A 154 7.20 11.83 -13.65
C ARG A 154 7.94 12.15 -14.95
N THR A 155 7.79 13.37 -15.48
CA THR A 155 8.51 13.77 -16.70
C THR A 155 10.02 13.84 -16.48
N GLU A 156 10.46 14.27 -15.32
CA GLU A 156 11.88 14.28 -14.95
C GLU A 156 12.43 12.85 -14.82
N ALA A 157 11.73 11.98 -14.09
CA ALA A 157 12.09 10.57 -13.96
C ALA A 157 12.16 9.88 -15.35
N SER A 158 11.21 10.17 -16.24
CA SER A 158 11.21 9.65 -17.61
C SER A 158 12.45 10.09 -18.38
N ARG A 159 12.85 11.36 -18.28
CA ARG A 159 14.07 11.88 -18.93
C ARG A 159 15.33 11.24 -18.36
N THR A 160 15.39 11.03 -17.04
CA THR A 160 16.53 10.35 -16.43
C THR A 160 16.66 8.90 -16.86
N LEU A 161 15.53 8.19 -17.03
CA LEU A 161 15.52 6.81 -17.52
C LEU A 161 15.94 6.73 -18.99
N GLU A 162 15.50 7.68 -19.82
CA GLU A 162 15.92 7.78 -21.22
C GLU A 162 17.42 8.00 -21.34
N ALA A 163 17.99 8.94 -20.57
CA ALA A 163 19.43 9.18 -20.53
C ALA A 163 20.23 7.95 -20.09
N LEU A 164 19.80 7.27 -19.01
CA LEU A 164 20.46 6.03 -18.56
C LEU A 164 20.35 4.89 -19.59
N SER A 165 19.24 4.83 -20.34
CA SER A 165 19.06 3.87 -21.43
C SER A 165 20.03 4.14 -22.58
N GLU A 166 20.19 5.40 -22.97
CA GLU A 166 21.14 5.80 -24.01
C GLU A 166 22.59 5.48 -23.59
N ASP A 167 22.96 5.76 -22.34
CA ASP A 167 24.28 5.43 -21.78
C ASP A 167 24.53 3.91 -21.80
N ALA A 168 23.55 3.11 -21.37
CA ALA A 168 23.64 1.66 -21.40
C ALA A 168 23.77 1.11 -22.84
N GLU A 169 23.10 1.73 -23.82
CA GLU A 169 23.25 1.37 -25.23
C GLU A 169 24.62 1.73 -25.80
N LEU A 170 25.19 2.87 -25.38
CA LEU A 170 26.54 3.27 -25.75
C LEU A 170 27.59 2.33 -25.16
N GLU A 171 27.46 1.97 -23.88
CA GLU A 171 28.32 0.99 -23.22
C GLU A 171 28.21 -0.38 -23.90
N ALA A 172 26.99 -0.85 -24.18
CA ALA A 172 26.77 -2.11 -24.88
C ALA A 172 27.39 -2.12 -26.28
N ARG A 173 27.33 -0.98 -27.00
CA ARG A 173 28.04 -0.81 -28.28
C ARG A 173 29.55 -0.90 -28.10
N ALA A 174 30.12 -0.18 -27.15
CA ALA A 174 31.56 -0.21 -26.86
C ALA A 174 32.04 -1.62 -26.50
N CYS A 175 31.30 -2.34 -25.64
CA CYS A 175 31.59 -3.73 -25.28
C CYS A 175 31.51 -4.68 -26.48
N ARG A 176 30.53 -4.51 -27.37
CA ARG A 176 30.44 -5.31 -28.62
C ARG A 176 31.66 -5.07 -29.51
N THR A 177 32.02 -3.81 -29.75
CA THR A 177 33.20 -3.47 -30.57
C THR A 177 34.49 -3.99 -29.94
N ALA A 178 34.66 -3.87 -28.62
CA ALA A 178 35.84 -4.42 -27.92
C ALA A 178 35.91 -5.95 -28.05
N ARG A 179 34.76 -6.63 -27.96
CA ARG A 179 34.67 -8.08 -28.15
C ARG A 179 35.04 -8.49 -29.58
N GLU A 180 34.52 -7.79 -30.58
CA GLU A 180 34.88 -8.03 -32.00
C GLU A 180 36.39 -7.92 -32.22
N VAL A 181 37.03 -6.89 -31.66
CA VAL A 181 38.49 -6.72 -31.75
C VAL A 181 39.25 -7.88 -31.09
N ILE A 182 38.80 -8.34 -29.92
CA ILE A 182 39.41 -9.49 -29.22
C ILE A 182 39.23 -10.76 -30.04
N ASP A 183 38.02 -11.01 -30.56
CA ASP A 183 37.71 -12.20 -31.36
C ASP A 183 38.54 -12.23 -32.66
N ASP A 184 38.71 -11.09 -33.33
CA ASP A 184 39.57 -10.95 -34.52
C ASP A 184 41.04 -11.25 -34.19
N GLU A 185 41.55 -10.74 -33.06
CA GLU A 185 42.94 -10.96 -32.66
C GLU A 185 43.19 -12.42 -32.24
N LEU A 186 42.22 -13.04 -31.57
CA LEU A 186 42.24 -14.47 -31.29
C LEU A 186 42.21 -15.30 -32.57
N TYR A 187 41.44 -14.89 -33.57
CA TYR A 187 41.39 -15.55 -34.87
C TYR A 187 42.75 -15.49 -35.58
N LYS A 188 43.36 -14.29 -35.67
CA LYS A 188 44.72 -14.13 -36.25
C LYS A 188 45.76 -14.97 -35.51
N ARG A 189 45.69 -15.02 -34.17
CA ARG A 189 46.61 -15.84 -33.36
C ARG A 189 46.41 -17.34 -33.62
N LYS A 190 45.16 -17.80 -33.72
CA LYS A 190 44.84 -19.19 -34.10
C LYS A 190 45.38 -19.52 -35.49
N GLU A 191 45.17 -18.64 -36.47
CA GLU A 191 45.67 -18.84 -37.82
C GLU A 191 47.22 -18.90 -37.85
N GLY A 192 47.89 -17.97 -37.15
CA GLY A 192 49.35 -17.98 -37.00
C GLY A 192 49.87 -19.26 -36.34
N ASN A 193 49.18 -19.77 -35.32
CA ASN A 193 49.50 -21.05 -34.69
C ASN A 193 49.32 -22.23 -35.65
N CYS A 194 48.21 -22.27 -36.41
CA CYS A 194 47.97 -23.31 -37.41
C CYS A 194 49.06 -23.32 -38.50
N ARG A 195 49.49 -22.14 -38.97
CA ARG A 195 50.60 -22.01 -39.92
C ARG A 195 51.92 -22.52 -39.33
N ARG A 196 52.25 -22.16 -38.08
CA ARG A 196 53.45 -22.67 -37.38
C ARG A 196 53.42 -24.18 -37.20
N ALA A 197 52.31 -24.74 -36.73
CA ALA A 197 52.14 -26.19 -36.57
C ALA A 197 52.27 -26.94 -37.91
N SER A 198 51.70 -26.37 -38.98
CA SER A 198 51.84 -26.93 -40.34
C SER A 198 53.30 -26.90 -40.82
N PHE A 199 54.04 -25.83 -40.51
CA PHE A 199 55.46 -25.71 -40.84
C PHE A 199 56.31 -26.68 -40.04
N GLU A 200 56.07 -26.82 -38.73
CA GLU A 200 56.75 -27.78 -37.87
C GLU A 200 56.51 -29.22 -38.32
N SER A 201 55.27 -29.55 -38.69
CA SER A 201 54.92 -30.86 -39.26
C SER A 201 55.67 -31.14 -40.57
N LYS A 202 55.72 -30.15 -41.48
CA LYS A 202 56.54 -30.25 -42.71
C LYS A 202 58.02 -30.44 -42.40
N ARG A 203 58.57 -29.66 -41.46
CA ARG A 203 59.98 -29.76 -41.05
C ARG A 203 60.28 -31.13 -40.44
N HIS A 204 59.39 -31.64 -39.60
CA HIS A 204 59.52 -32.98 -39.01
C HIS A 204 59.46 -34.08 -40.08
N SER A 205 58.56 -33.96 -41.05
CA SER A 205 58.46 -34.86 -42.21
C SER A 205 59.76 -34.86 -43.04
N VAL A 206 60.29 -33.68 -43.37
CA VAL A 206 61.57 -33.54 -44.09
C VAL A 206 62.73 -34.12 -43.26
N ALA A 207 62.78 -33.86 -41.96
CA ALA A 207 63.80 -34.42 -41.07
C ALA A 207 63.71 -35.96 -41.02
N LEU A 208 62.51 -36.53 -40.96
CA LEU A 208 62.28 -37.98 -41.04
C LEU A 208 62.72 -38.56 -42.39
N GLN A 209 62.40 -37.90 -43.50
CA GLN A 209 62.84 -38.31 -44.83
C GLN A 209 64.36 -38.27 -44.95
N ALA A 210 65.01 -37.18 -44.54
CA ALA A 210 66.46 -37.05 -44.55
C ALA A 210 67.14 -38.08 -43.63
N ALA A 211 66.57 -38.35 -42.44
CA ALA A 211 67.06 -39.39 -41.55
C ALA A 211 66.92 -40.79 -42.18
N ASN A 212 65.80 -41.07 -42.85
CA ASN A 212 65.58 -42.33 -43.53
C ASN A 212 66.50 -42.50 -44.76
N GLU A 213 66.75 -41.44 -45.52
CA GLU A 213 67.71 -41.41 -46.62
C GLU A 213 69.14 -41.62 -46.12
N ALA A 214 69.55 -40.92 -45.05
CA ALA A 214 70.85 -41.11 -44.41
C ALA A 214 71.00 -42.54 -43.86
N PHE A 215 69.94 -43.08 -43.25
CA PHE A 215 69.90 -44.47 -42.79
C PHE A 215 70.07 -45.43 -43.97
N ASN A 216 69.32 -45.26 -45.05
CA ASN A 216 69.42 -46.09 -46.25
C ASN A 216 70.79 -45.99 -46.94
N ALA A 217 71.40 -44.80 -46.98
CA ALA A 217 72.77 -44.61 -47.46
C ALA A 217 73.78 -45.35 -46.58
N SER A 218 73.61 -45.30 -45.25
CA SER A 218 74.43 -46.03 -44.29
C SER A 218 74.15 -47.53 -44.27
N ALA A 219 72.97 -47.97 -44.69
CA ALA A 219 72.54 -49.37 -44.67
C ALA A 219 73.39 -50.24 -45.61
N GLY A 220 73.89 -49.68 -46.72
CA GLY A 220 74.85 -50.38 -47.58
C GLY A 220 76.20 -50.61 -46.88
N ARG A 221 76.69 -49.60 -46.16
CA ARG A 221 77.92 -49.69 -45.36
C ARG A 221 77.75 -50.67 -44.20
N LEU A 222 76.62 -50.60 -43.48
CA LEU A 222 76.28 -51.51 -42.38
C LEU A 222 76.15 -52.96 -42.87
N ARG A 223 75.53 -53.20 -44.03
CA ARG A 223 75.50 -54.53 -44.64
C ARG A 223 76.90 -55.06 -44.97
N LYS A 224 77.79 -54.21 -45.50
CA LYS A 224 79.20 -54.57 -45.73
C LYS A 224 79.94 -54.82 -44.42
N LEU A 225 79.74 -53.98 -43.41
CA LEU A 225 80.36 -54.12 -42.09
C LEU A 225 79.92 -55.43 -41.44
N TYR A 226 78.62 -55.74 -41.45
CA TYR A 226 78.07 -56.99 -40.97
C TYR A 226 78.60 -58.21 -41.75
N ALA A 227 78.75 -58.12 -43.07
CA ALA A 227 79.35 -59.18 -43.87
C ALA A 227 80.83 -59.40 -43.52
N ILE A 228 81.59 -58.33 -43.34
CA ILE A 228 82.99 -58.39 -42.87
C ILE A 228 83.05 -58.96 -41.47
N GLU A 229 82.17 -58.53 -40.57
CA GLU A 229 82.09 -59.00 -39.20
C GLU A 229 81.74 -60.49 -39.16
N LYS A 230 80.78 -60.95 -39.97
CA LYS A 230 80.47 -62.38 -40.14
C LYS A 230 81.63 -63.18 -40.73
N LEU A 231 82.35 -62.66 -41.74
CA LEU A 231 83.53 -63.32 -42.29
C LEU A 231 84.68 -63.38 -41.28
N SER A 232 84.91 -62.29 -40.54
CA SER A 232 85.92 -62.22 -39.48
C SER A 232 85.57 -63.13 -38.31
N GLY A 233 84.28 -63.21 -37.95
CA GLY A 233 83.75 -64.11 -36.93
C GLY A 233 83.91 -65.57 -37.34
N ASN A 234 83.61 -65.92 -38.61
CA ASN A 234 83.88 -67.27 -39.13
C ASN A 234 85.38 -67.58 -39.20
N SER A 235 86.22 -66.62 -39.57
CA SER A 235 87.68 -66.79 -39.60
C SER A 235 88.24 -66.97 -38.18
N LEU A 236 87.77 -66.18 -37.22
CA LEU A 236 88.08 -66.33 -35.80
C LEU A 236 87.61 -67.69 -35.29
N GLN A 237 86.38 -68.09 -35.60
CA GLN A 237 85.86 -69.41 -35.23
C GLN A 237 86.72 -70.53 -35.82
N ARG A 238 87.19 -70.40 -37.05
CA ARG A 238 88.15 -71.34 -37.68
C ARG A 238 89.50 -71.34 -36.96
N ILE A 239 90.06 -70.18 -36.66
CA ILE A 239 91.33 -70.06 -35.91
C ILE A 239 91.19 -70.67 -34.52
N THR A 240 90.07 -70.41 -33.82
CA THR A 240 89.77 -71.01 -32.52
C THR A 240 89.66 -72.52 -32.65
N PHE A 241 89.03 -73.04 -33.71
CA PHE A 241 88.93 -74.47 -33.96
C PHE A 241 90.30 -75.10 -34.26
N GLU A 242 91.12 -74.48 -35.11
CA GLU A 242 92.50 -74.88 -35.39
C GLU A 242 93.38 -74.81 -34.13
N GLN A 243 93.15 -73.82 -33.25
CA GLN A 243 93.86 -73.68 -31.99
C GLN A 243 93.45 -74.76 -30.99
N VAL A 244 92.16 -75.11 -30.93
CA VAL A 244 91.66 -76.25 -30.17
C VAL A 244 92.23 -77.57 -30.72
N GLU A 245 92.34 -77.71 -32.04
CA GLU A 245 92.97 -78.89 -32.65
C GLU A 245 94.47 -78.97 -32.34
N ARG A 246 95.19 -77.84 -32.37
CA ARG A 246 96.59 -77.77 -31.91
C ARG A 246 96.72 -78.04 -30.41
N SER A 247 95.80 -77.56 -29.57
CA SER A 247 95.80 -77.87 -28.14
C SER A 247 95.52 -79.34 -27.90
N GLN A 248 94.62 -79.95 -28.67
CA GLN A 248 94.36 -81.39 -28.62
C GLN A 248 95.60 -82.20 -29.03
N ASN A 249 96.28 -81.81 -30.11
CA ASN A 249 97.53 -82.46 -30.53
C ASN A 249 98.67 -82.29 -29.51
N THR A 250 98.75 -81.15 -28.83
CA THR A 250 99.73 -80.95 -27.76
C THR A 250 99.35 -81.72 -26.50
N GLU A 251 98.07 -81.83 -26.16
CA GLU A 251 97.57 -82.67 -25.07
C GLU A 251 97.78 -84.16 -25.36
N ASP A 252 97.57 -84.62 -26.59
CA ASP A 252 97.93 -85.96 -27.06
C ASP A 252 99.45 -86.19 -26.98
N GLY A 253 100.24 -85.15 -27.25
CA GLY A 253 101.69 -85.14 -27.04
C GLY A 253 102.06 -85.30 -25.56
N PHE A 254 101.42 -84.54 -24.67
CA PHE A 254 101.59 -84.70 -23.23
C PHE A 254 101.09 -86.04 -22.72
N GLN A 255 100.04 -86.62 -23.33
CA GLN A 255 99.54 -87.96 -23.02
C GLN A 255 100.57 -89.03 -23.42
N LYS A 256 101.18 -88.93 -24.62
CA LYS A 256 102.30 -89.80 -25.02
C LYS A 256 103.51 -89.66 -24.09
N ILE A 257 103.84 -88.43 -23.66
CA ILE A 257 104.91 -88.22 -22.69
C ILE A 257 104.54 -88.87 -21.34
N ARG A 258 103.29 -88.74 -20.90
CA ARG A 258 102.74 -89.42 -19.71
C ARG A 258 102.92 -90.93 -19.81
N ASP A 259 102.53 -91.51 -20.93
CA ASP A 259 102.58 -92.96 -21.19
C ASP A 259 104.03 -93.49 -21.22
N VAL A 260 105.00 -92.68 -21.68
CA VAL A 260 106.43 -93.06 -21.76
C VAL A 260 107.20 -92.81 -20.47
N THR A 261 106.87 -91.75 -19.72
CA THR A 261 107.64 -91.33 -18.52
C THR A 261 107.05 -91.82 -17.20
N GLY A 262 105.79 -92.27 -17.19
CA GLY A 262 105.10 -92.72 -15.97
C GLY A 262 104.75 -91.58 -15.00
N LEU A 263 104.98 -90.32 -15.38
CA LEU A 263 104.62 -89.14 -14.59
C LEU A 263 103.16 -88.80 -14.87
N ALA A 264 102.26 -89.10 -13.93
CA ALA A 264 100.82 -88.94 -14.11
C ALA A 264 100.34 -87.47 -14.10
N ASP A 265 101.13 -86.54 -13.56
CA ASP A 265 100.77 -85.13 -13.44
C ASP A 265 101.50 -84.26 -14.47
N VAL A 266 100.74 -83.55 -15.30
CA VAL A 266 101.28 -82.56 -16.25
C VAL A 266 102.06 -81.47 -15.49
N MET A 267 101.66 -81.18 -14.24
CA MET A 267 102.35 -80.20 -13.41
C MET A 267 103.76 -80.65 -13.00
N ASP A 268 104.07 -81.94 -12.82
CA ASP A 268 105.45 -82.39 -12.52
C ASP A 268 106.38 -82.31 -13.74
N ILE A 269 105.84 -82.56 -14.94
CA ILE A 269 106.54 -82.44 -16.22
C ILE A 269 106.86 -80.96 -16.49
N VAL A 270 105.91 -80.08 -16.18
CA VAL A 270 106.01 -78.62 -16.35
C VAL A 270 106.88 -78.00 -15.24
N HIS A 271 106.80 -78.42 -13.98
CA HIS A 271 107.60 -77.85 -12.87
C HIS A 271 109.10 -78.10 -13.00
N LYS A 272 109.50 -79.26 -13.53
CA LYS A 272 110.91 -79.56 -13.85
C LYS A 272 111.44 -78.79 -15.06
N PHE A 273 110.57 -78.31 -15.94
CA PHE A 273 110.94 -77.51 -17.12
C PHE A 273 110.86 -75.99 -16.87
N LEU A 274 109.92 -75.53 -16.01
CA LEU A 274 109.63 -74.11 -15.77
C LEU A 274 110.38 -73.47 -14.60
N ASN A 275 111.02 -74.22 -13.71
CA ASN A 275 111.88 -73.63 -12.66
C ASN A 275 113.25 -73.14 -13.17
N ARG A 276 113.41 -72.94 -14.49
CA ARG A 276 114.61 -72.32 -15.08
C ARG A 276 114.50 -70.80 -15.22
N ASP A 277 113.30 -70.27 -15.46
CA ASP A 277 113.13 -68.86 -15.86
C ASP A 277 112.26 -68.04 -14.87
N VAL A 278 111.88 -68.64 -13.72
CA VAL A 278 111.19 -68.01 -12.56
C VAL A 278 112.00 -66.86 -11.93
N GLU A 279 113.31 -66.77 -12.21
CA GLU A 279 114.13 -65.62 -11.82
C GLU A 279 113.93 -64.38 -12.71
N HIS A 280 113.37 -64.52 -13.93
CA HIS A 280 113.20 -63.42 -14.88
C HIS A 280 111.89 -62.62 -14.67
N GLU A 281 110.95 -63.15 -13.88
CA GLU A 281 109.62 -62.56 -13.65
C GLU A 281 109.55 -61.55 -12.49
N GLN A 282 110.54 -61.54 -11.58
CA GLN A 282 110.57 -60.56 -10.48
C GLN A 282 110.90 -59.12 -10.93
N LEU A 283 111.48 -58.94 -12.12
CA LEU A 283 111.86 -57.62 -12.67
C LEU A 283 110.71 -56.88 -13.41
N GLN A 284 109.64 -57.57 -13.83
CA GLN A 284 108.53 -56.93 -14.56
C GLN A 284 107.41 -56.37 -13.65
N GLY A 285 107.33 -56.79 -12.38
CA GLY A 285 106.30 -56.31 -11.44
C GLY A 285 106.42 -54.82 -11.09
N SER A 286 107.65 -54.29 -11.05
CA SER A 286 107.90 -52.91 -10.62
C SER A 286 107.46 -51.84 -11.63
N VAL A 287 107.25 -52.20 -12.90
CA VAL A 287 106.81 -51.25 -13.95
C VAL A 287 105.29 -51.06 -13.93
N LYS A 288 104.53 -52.07 -13.51
CA LYS A 288 103.06 -52.09 -13.52
C LYS A 288 102.43 -51.23 -12.40
N GLU A 289 103.13 -51.04 -11.29
CA GLU A 289 102.67 -50.19 -10.18
C GLU A 289 102.74 -48.68 -10.49
N ALA A 290 103.60 -48.27 -11.43
CA ALA A 290 103.74 -46.87 -11.83
C ALA A 290 102.58 -46.41 -12.74
N GLU A 291 102.04 -47.29 -13.57
CA GLU A 291 100.94 -46.98 -14.51
C GLU A 291 99.59 -46.80 -13.80
N VAL A 292 99.34 -47.57 -12.73
CA VAL A 292 98.10 -47.48 -11.94
C VAL A 292 97.96 -46.14 -11.21
N ARG A 293 99.09 -45.51 -10.81
CA ARG A 293 99.07 -44.19 -10.14
C ARG A 293 98.69 -43.03 -11.08
N LEU A 294 98.95 -43.16 -12.38
CA LEU A 294 98.65 -42.12 -13.38
C LEU A 294 97.15 -42.11 -13.77
N GLU A 295 96.52 -43.29 -13.78
CA GLU A 295 95.09 -43.43 -14.13
C GLU A 295 94.15 -42.94 -13.02
N ALA A 296 94.54 -43.13 -11.75
CA ALA A 296 93.75 -42.65 -10.60
C ALA A 296 93.63 -41.12 -10.52
N LEU A 297 94.67 -40.38 -10.95
CA LEU A 297 94.68 -38.91 -10.95
C LEU A 297 93.80 -38.31 -12.07
N ARG A 298 93.61 -39.02 -13.19
CA ARG A 298 92.70 -38.61 -14.27
C ARG A 298 91.23 -38.73 -13.89
N GLN A 299 90.86 -39.83 -13.22
CA GLN A 299 89.48 -40.05 -12.78
C GLN A 299 89.01 -39.05 -11.72
N ALA A 300 89.92 -38.56 -10.86
CA ALA A 300 89.60 -37.54 -9.86
C ALA A 300 89.30 -36.15 -10.47
N TYR A 301 89.89 -35.83 -11.62
CA TYR A 301 89.70 -34.55 -12.32
C TYR A 301 88.34 -34.49 -13.05
N ASP A 302 87.93 -35.59 -13.70
CA ASP A 302 86.64 -35.67 -14.39
C ASP A 302 85.43 -35.69 -13.43
N ALA A 303 85.59 -36.29 -12.24
CA ALA A 303 84.56 -36.29 -11.20
C ALA A 303 84.31 -34.90 -10.58
N PHE A 304 85.34 -34.05 -10.54
CA PHE A 304 85.21 -32.68 -10.03
C PHE A 304 84.49 -31.77 -11.03
N LYS A 305 84.75 -31.94 -12.34
CA LYS A 305 84.11 -31.19 -13.41
C LYS A 305 82.60 -31.44 -13.51
N GLN A 306 82.16 -32.70 -13.33
CA GLN A 306 80.73 -33.05 -13.31
C GLN A 306 79.95 -32.47 -12.12
N LYS A 307 80.61 -32.10 -11.01
CA LYS A 307 79.94 -31.52 -9.83
C LYS A 307 79.68 -30.02 -9.91
N THR A 308 80.27 -29.31 -10.87
CA THR A 308 80.21 -27.84 -10.95
C THR A 308 79.40 -27.27 -12.13
N GLU A 309 78.96 -28.08 -13.09
CA GLU A 309 78.11 -27.64 -14.23
C GLU A 309 76.58 -27.79 -13.98
N GLY A 310 76.15 -27.98 -12.73
CA GLY A 310 74.74 -28.25 -12.38
C GLY A 310 74.11 -27.35 -11.31
N ILE A 311 74.67 -26.15 -11.04
CA ILE A 311 74.03 -25.19 -10.12
C ILE A 311 73.21 -24.20 -10.95
N THR A 312 72.03 -24.66 -11.37
CA THR A 312 70.96 -23.79 -11.84
C THR A 312 70.42 -22.95 -10.69
N PHE A 313 70.18 -21.69 -11.01
CA PHE A 313 69.60 -20.66 -10.16
C PHE A 313 68.11 -20.98 -9.90
N ASP A 314 67.80 -21.90 -8.99
CA ASP A 314 66.40 -22.29 -8.71
C ASP A 314 66.10 -22.50 -7.22
N GLN A 315 66.77 -21.74 -6.36
CA GLN A 315 66.57 -21.80 -4.91
C GLN A 315 66.27 -20.45 -4.23
N ALA A 316 65.85 -19.44 -5.01
CA ALA A 316 65.26 -18.20 -4.48
C ALA A 316 63.72 -18.17 -4.56
N ASN A 317 63.10 -19.06 -5.34
CA ASN A 317 61.66 -18.97 -5.67
C ASN A 317 60.72 -19.80 -4.78
N ARG A 318 61.25 -20.60 -3.84
CA ARG A 318 60.41 -21.46 -2.97
C ARG A 318 59.87 -20.79 -1.70
N LYS A 319 60.38 -19.61 -1.32
CA LYS A 319 59.80 -18.81 -0.22
C LYS A 319 58.87 -17.69 -0.69
N ALA A 320 59.01 -17.23 -1.94
CA ALA A 320 58.12 -16.22 -2.51
C ALA A 320 56.68 -16.73 -2.68
N GLY A 321 56.49 -17.98 -3.15
CA GLY A 321 55.15 -18.56 -3.34
C GLY A 321 54.35 -18.76 -2.04
N GLY A 322 55.02 -18.91 -0.89
CA GLY A 322 54.37 -18.97 0.42
C GLY A 322 53.84 -17.60 0.85
N LEU A 323 54.67 -16.56 0.70
CA LEU A 323 54.28 -15.17 0.95
C LEU A 323 53.16 -14.71 0.03
N TYR A 324 53.19 -15.05 -1.26
CA TYR A 324 52.09 -14.70 -2.17
C TYR A 324 50.78 -15.42 -1.80
N LYS A 325 50.83 -16.69 -1.38
CA LYS A 325 49.63 -17.39 -0.88
C LYS A 325 49.12 -16.84 0.45
N GLU A 326 50.00 -16.39 1.33
CA GLU A 326 49.63 -15.77 2.61
C GLU A 326 49.06 -14.37 2.41
N ILE A 327 49.58 -13.61 1.44
CA ILE A 327 49.03 -12.33 0.99
C ILE A 327 47.67 -12.54 0.33
N GLU A 328 47.54 -13.49 -0.60
CA GLU A 328 46.27 -13.82 -1.25
C GLU A 328 45.21 -14.29 -0.23
N LYS A 329 45.62 -15.08 0.76
CA LYS A 329 44.73 -15.47 1.87
C LYS A 329 44.35 -14.29 2.74
N SER A 330 45.29 -13.40 3.07
CA SER A 330 45.00 -12.19 3.85
C SER A 330 44.10 -11.22 3.09
N GLU A 331 44.22 -11.12 1.77
CA GLU A 331 43.32 -10.35 0.91
C GLU A 331 41.93 -10.97 0.84
N GLN A 332 41.83 -12.31 0.78
CA GLN A 332 40.55 -13.02 0.85
C GLN A 332 39.88 -12.81 2.22
N ASP A 333 40.60 -13.01 3.32
CA ASP A 333 40.09 -12.81 4.68
C ASP A 333 39.65 -11.34 4.88
N LEU A 334 40.40 -10.37 4.35
CA LEU A 334 40.02 -8.95 4.39
C LEU A 334 38.74 -8.67 3.59
N ASN A 335 38.60 -9.24 2.39
CA ASN A 335 37.40 -9.09 1.58
C ASN A 335 36.17 -9.72 2.25
N GLU A 336 36.32 -10.90 2.87
CA GLU A 336 35.24 -11.56 3.62
C GLU A 336 34.78 -10.69 4.80
N VAL A 337 35.72 -10.15 5.59
CA VAL A 337 35.39 -9.24 6.71
C VAL A 337 34.74 -7.95 6.21
N MET A 338 35.17 -7.41 5.06
CA MET A 338 34.57 -6.22 4.45
C MET A 338 33.12 -6.49 3.98
N GLU A 339 32.86 -7.64 3.35
CA GLU A 339 31.52 -8.05 2.96
C GLU A 339 30.62 -8.29 4.18
N GLU A 340 31.12 -8.95 5.23
CA GLU A 340 30.38 -9.15 6.49
C GLU A 340 30.06 -7.84 7.20
N HIS A 341 31.01 -6.90 7.21
CA HIS A 341 30.80 -5.57 7.76
C HIS A 341 29.72 -4.82 6.98
N GLU A 342 29.77 -4.84 5.65
CA GLU A 342 28.76 -4.19 4.79
C GLU A 342 27.37 -4.83 4.97
N ALA A 343 27.30 -6.16 5.02
CA ALA A 343 26.07 -6.89 5.34
C ALA A 343 25.52 -6.54 6.73
N SER A 344 26.40 -6.37 7.72
CA SER A 344 26.02 -5.96 9.08
C SER A 344 25.56 -4.51 9.14
N ARG A 345 26.19 -3.61 8.37
CA ARG A 345 25.77 -2.21 8.20
C ARG A 345 24.38 -2.11 7.58
N VAL A 346 24.12 -2.85 6.50
CA VAL A 346 22.80 -2.91 5.84
C VAL A 346 21.74 -3.50 6.78
N ARG A 347 22.05 -4.58 7.52
CA ARG A 347 21.15 -5.14 8.54
C ARG A 347 20.83 -4.12 9.64
N LEU A 348 21.84 -3.38 10.12
CA LEU A 348 21.65 -2.35 11.14
C LEU A 348 20.77 -1.20 10.63
N GLN A 349 21.00 -0.71 9.40
CA GLN A 349 20.16 0.33 8.78
C GLN A 349 18.70 -0.15 8.65
N LYS A 350 18.49 -1.38 8.17
CA LYS A 350 17.16 -1.97 8.06
C LYS A 350 16.47 -2.09 9.42
N ASN A 351 17.17 -2.59 10.44
CA ASN A 351 16.64 -2.71 11.80
C ASN A 351 16.33 -1.33 12.42
N THR A 352 17.17 -0.32 12.15
CA THR A 352 16.96 1.05 12.61
C THR A 352 15.69 1.65 12.00
N LEU A 353 15.51 1.50 10.67
CA LEU A 353 14.30 1.95 9.99
C LEU A 353 13.05 1.22 10.48
N GLN A 354 13.13 -0.09 10.69
CA GLN A 354 12.03 -0.87 11.25
C GLN A 354 11.69 -0.40 12.67
N SER A 355 12.69 -0.15 13.52
CA SER A 355 12.47 0.36 14.88
C SER A 355 11.79 1.73 14.86
N GLU A 356 12.23 2.66 14.00
CA GLU A 356 11.58 3.96 13.81
C GLU A 356 10.14 3.85 13.29
N HIS A 357 9.87 2.89 12.39
CA HIS A 357 8.51 2.60 11.94
C HIS A 357 7.62 2.12 13.08
N VAL A 358 8.12 1.19 13.91
CA VAL A 358 7.41 0.68 15.08
C VAL A 358 7.17 1.80 16.09
N LYS A 359 8.14 2.69 16.34
CA LYS A 359 7.97 3.87 17.20
C LYS A 359 6.85 4.80 16.72
N ARG A 360 6.85 5.16 15.43
CA ARG A 360 5.79 6.03 14.86
C ARG A 360 4.42 5.35 14.89
N TRP A 361 4.38 4.04 14.63
CA TRP A 361 3.15 3.26 14.74
C TRP A 361 2.65 3.23 16.18
N ALA A 362 3.52 2.94 17.15
CA ALA A 362 3.22 2.96 18.58
C ALA A 362 2.70 4.33 19.03
N GLY A 363 3.31 5.43 18.57
CA GLY A 363 2.82 6.78 18.84
C GLY A 363 1.39 7.04 18.32
N ARG A 364 1.07 6.59 17.09
CA ARG A 364 -0.29 6.72 16.54
C ARG A 364 -1.31 5.86 17.29
N VAL A 365 -0.97 4.60 17.55
CA VAL A 365 -1.85 3.67 18.29
C VAL A 365 -2.06 4.15 19.72
N GLY A 366 -1.01 4.64 20.38
CA GLY A 366 -1.08 5.24 21.70
C GLY A 366 -2.03 6.43 21.75
N GLN A 367 -2.01 7.31 20.75
CA GLN A 367 -2.96 8.43 20.68
C GLN A 367 -4.43 7.98 20.53
N LEU A 368 -4.68 6.90 19.78
CA LEU A 368 -6.03 6.34 19.64
C LEU A 368 -6.54 5.74 20.97
N LEU A 369 -5.64 5.13 21.74
CA LEU A 369 -5.95 4.52 23.03
C LEU A 369 -5.89 5.50 24.22
N ALA A 370 -5.51 6.76 23.99
CA ALA A 370 -5.29 7.75 25.05
C ALA A 370 -6.54 8.05 25.91
N HIS A 371 -7.74 7.72 25.42
CA HIS A 371 -8.98 7.87 26.18
C HIS A 371 -9.16 6.79 27.27
N PHE A 372 -8.45 5.65 27.18
CA PHE A 372 -8.58 4.53 28.12
C PHE A 372 -7.38 4.43 29.07
N GLU A 373 -6.19 4.79 28.59
CA GLU A 373 -4.94 4.75 29.34
C GLU A 373 -3.99 5.83 28.82
N GLU A 374 -3.25 6.49 29.72
CA GLU A 374 -2.22 7.44 29.30
C GLU A 374 -1.10 6.71 28.54
N PRO A 375 -0.88 7.03 27.26
CA PRO A 375 0.05 6.28 26.42
C PRO A 375 1.49 6.49 26.90
N ALA A 376 2.27 5.41 26.96
CA ALA A 376 3.71 5.51 27.19
C ALA A 376 4.36 6.31 26.03
N LYS A 377 5.17 7.31 26.37
CA LYS A 377 5.96 8.03 25.37
C LYS A 377 7.09 7.12 24.90
N VAL A 378 7.14 6.83 23.59
CA VAL A 378 8.17 5.96 22.99
C VAL A 378 9.19 6.84 22.29
N GLU A 379 10.29 7.18 22.96
CA GLU A 379 11.37 7.97 22.38
C GLU A 379 12.52 7.09 21.89
N THR A 380 12.75 5.97 22.56
CA THR A 380 13.81 5.01 22.26
C THR A 380 13.25 3.61 22.01
N PRO A 381 13.98 2.73 21.31
CA PRO A 381 13.55 1.33 21.11
C PRO A 381 13.36 0.56 22.42
N GLN A 382 14.06 0.97 23.49
CA GLN A 382 13.97 0.36 24.81
C GLN A 382 12.63 0.64 25.50
N ASP A 383 11.88 1.66 25.05
CA ASP A 383 10.56 2.01 25.59
C ASP A 383 9.44 1.12 25.00
N LEU A 384 9.70 0.40 23.91
CA LEU A 384 8.70 -0.41 23.21
C LEU A 384 8.08 -1.51 24.09
N PRO A 385 8.85 -2.30 24.87
CA PRO A 385 8.26 -3.30 25.77
C PRO A 385 7.31 -2.69 26.80
N ILE A 386 7.66 -1.51 27.33
CA ILE A 386 6.82 -0.78 28.30
C ILE A 386 5.54 -0.29 27.61
N PHE A 387 5.66 0.24 26.39
CA PHE A 387 4.50 0.62 25.58
C PHE A 387 3.57 -0.56 25.32
N PHE A 388 4.09 -1.71 24.90
CA PHE A 388 3.27 -2.89 24.62
C PHE A 388 2.52 -3.38 25.85
N LYS A 389 3.18 -3.39 27.02
CA LYS A 389 2.52 -3.74 28.28
C LYS A 389 1.40 -2.76 28.65
N LYS A 390 1.60 -1.45 28.45
CA LYS A 390 0.54 -0.46 28.67
C LYS A 390 -0.58 -0.55 27.64
N MET A 391 -0.24 -0.86 26.39
CA MET A 391 -1.20 -1.05 25.29
C MET A 391 -2.10 -2.25 25.58
N GLU A 392 -1.56 -3.34 26.11
CA GLU A 392 -2.33 -4.50 26.56
C GLU A 392 -3.41 -4.11 27.58
N VAL A 393 -3.03 -3.39 28.65
CA VAL A 393 -3.98 -2.89 29.67
C VAL A 393 -5.01 -1.92 29.07
N ALA A 394 -4.59 -1.03 28.17
CA ALA A 394 -5.50 -0.10 27.50
C ALA A 394 -6.54 -0.83 26.62
N VAL A 395 -6.11 -1.88 25.92
CA VAL A 395 -6.98 -2.74 25.10
C VAL A 395 -7.93 -3.53 26.00
N GLU A 396 -7.47 -4.08 27.12
CA GLU A 396 -8.36 -4.75 28.09
C GLU A 396 -9.44 -3.79 28.62
N LYS A 397 -9.07 -2.56 29.00
CA LYS A 397 -10.03 -1.54 29.43
C LYS A 397 -11.03 -1.18 28.33
N PHE A 398 -10.55 -1.01 27.10
CA PHE A 398 -11.41 -0.76 25.94
C PHE A 398 -12.41 -1.90 25.73
N VAL A 399 -11.94 -3.16 25.73
CA VAL A 399 -12.80 -4.35 25.57
C VAL A 399 -13.83 -4.45 26.69
N ASN A 400 -13.42 -4.18 27.94
CA ASN A 400 -14.32 -4.17 29.09
C ASN A 400 -15.38 -3.06 28.95
N GLN A 401 -14.99 -1.86 28.52
CA GLN A 401 -15.93 -0.76 28.28
C GLN A 401 -16.91 -1.07 27.14
N VAL A 402 -16.44 -1.66 26.04
CA VAL A 402 -17.33 -2.07 24.93
C VAL A 402 -18.30 -3.15 25.40
N THR A 403 -17.80 -4.15 26.14
CA THR A 403 -18.64 -5.20 26.75
C THR A 403 -19.71 -4.61 27.66
N GLN A 404 -19.33 -3.64 28.50
CA GLN A 404 -20.27 -2.92 29.36
C GLN A 404 -21.30 -2.14 28.54
N GLN A 405 -20.90 -1.41 27.50
CA GLN A 405 -21.82 -0.69 26.62
C GLN A 405 -22.79 -1.60 25.86
N ILE A 406 -22.37 -2.82 25.54
CA ILE A 406 -23.24 -3.86 24.97
C ILE A 406 -24.24 -4.35 26.01
N ASN A 407 -23.80 -4.62 27.24
CA ASN A 407 -24.66 -5.08 28.34
C ASN A 407 -25.67 -4.01 28.76
N ASP A 408 -25.27 -2.74 28.74
CA ASP A 408 -26.13 -1.58 29.00
C ASP A 408 -27.09 -1.25 27.84
N GLY A 409 -27.01 -2.00 26.72
CA GLY A 409 -27.84 -1.79 25.54
C GLY A 409 -27.54 -0.50 24.76
N ARG A 410 -26.47 0.24 25.11
CA ARG A 410 -26.06 1.46 24.39
C ARG A 410 -25.53 1.15 22.99
N ILE A 411 -24.84 0.02 22.84
CA ILE A 411 -24.46 -0.50 21.53
C ILE A 411 -25.51 -1.52 21.11
N ASN A 412 -26.30 -1.16 20.08
CA ASN A 412 -27.28 -2.06 19.51
C ASN A 412 -26.56 -3.28 18.88
N ARG A 413 -26.80 -4.49 19.40
CA ARG A 413 -26.21 -5.74 18.87
C ARG A 413 -26.44 -5.91 17.36
N LYS A 414 -27.54 -5.35 16.84
CA LYS A 414 -27.81 -5.35 15.40
C LYS A 414 -26.78 -4.53 14.61
N ALA A 415 -26.35 -3.37 15.14
CA ALA A 415 -25.32 -2.55 14.51
C ALA A 415 -23.96 -3.27 14.48
N LEU A 416 -23.61 -4.02 15.53
CA LEU A 416 -22.40 -4.85 15.52
C LEU A 416 -22.49 -5.98 14.49
N SER A 417 -23.65 -6.63 14.37
CA SER A 417 -23.89 -7.64 13.33
C SER A 417 -23.79 -7.04 11.92
N ASP A 418 -24.36 -5.85 11.70
CA ASP A 418 -24.30 -5.16 10.41
C ASP A 418 -22.86 -4.75 10.07
N MET A 419 -22.07 -4.36 11.08
CA MET A 419 -20.66 -4.01 10.93
C MET A 419 -19.82 -5.25 10.60
N ALA A 420 -20.05 -6.38 11.26
CA ALA A 420 -19.40 -7.65 10.94
C ALA A 420 -19.73 -8.13 9.52
N ILE A 421 -20.98 -7.96 9.07
CA ILE A 421 -21.38 -8.25 7.68
C ILE A 421 -20.65 -7.32 6.71
N LYS A 422 -20.50 -6.03 7.04
CA LYS A 422 -19.78 -5.06 6.21
C LYS A 422 -18.29 -5.39 6.13
N GLU A 423 -17.67 -5.75 7.25
CA GLU A 423 -16.28 -6.19 7.31
C GLU A 423 -16.07 -7.46 6.48
N TYR A 424 -16.94 -8.48 6.63
CA TYR A 424 -16.88 -9.69 5.82
C TYR A 424 -16.98 -9.39 4.32
N LYS A 425 -17.85 -8.44 3.93
CA LYS A 425 -17.96 -7.98 2.54
C LYS A 425 -16.71 -7.24 2.06
N GLU A 426 -16.08 -6.45 2.91
CA GLU A 426 -14.87 -5.70 2.59
C GLU A 426 -13.66 -6.63 2.48
N GLN A 427 -13.51 -7.58 3.41
CA GLN A 427 -12.52 -8.66 3.33
C GLN A 427 -12.73 -9.50 2.05
N SER A 428 -13.97 -9.91 1.75
CA SER A 428 -14.30 -10.61 0.51
C SER A 428 -13.90 -9.79 -0.72
N ARG A 429 -14.17 -8.48 -0.71
CA ARG A 429 -13.78 -7.56 -1.79
C ARG A 429 -12.27 -7.43 -1.93
N MET A 430 -11.52 -7.38 -0.82
CA MET A 430 -10.06 -7.29 -0.84
C MET A 430 -9.43 -8.60 -1.35
N ILE A 431 -9.98 -9.75 -0.98
CA ILE A 431 -9.55 -11.06 -1.48
C ILE A 431 -9.89 -11.20 -2.98
N SER A 432 -11.05 -10.70 -3.42
CA SER A 432 -11.38 -10.66 -4.86
C SER A 432 -10.58 -9.62 -5.65
N ASN A 433 -9.88 -8.68 -5.00
CA ASN A 433 -9.11 -7.65 -5.68
C ASN A 433 -7.69 -8.14 -5.99
N HIS A 434 -7.46 -8.56 -7.23
CA HIS A 434 -6.18 -9.05 -7.71
C HIS A 434 -5.03 -8.03 -7.55
N GLU A 435 -5.30 -6.73 -7.65
CA GLU A 435 -4.28 -5.69 -7.47
C GLU A 435 -3.85 -5.56 -6.00
N PHE A 436 -4.81 -5.68 -5.08
CA PHE A 436 -4.55 -5.69 -3.65
C PHE A 436 -3.72 -6.91 -3.24
N LEU A 437 -4.08 -8.09 -3.74
CA LEU A 437 -3.30 -9.33 -3.52
C LEU A 437 -1.88 -9.21 -4.08
N ARG A 438 -1.72 -8.68 -5.29
CA ARG A 438 -0.40 -8.50 -5.91
C ARG A 438 0.51 -7.56 -5.13
N SER A 439 -0.06 -6.53 -4.52
CA SER A 439 0.70 -5.48 -3.82
C SER A 439 0.99 -5.81 -2.34
N ASN A 440 0.10 -6.58 -1.67
CA ASN A 440 0.19 -6.80 -0.23
C ASN A 440 0.55 -8.25 0.17
N CYS A 441 0.29 -9.25 -0.67
CA CYS A 441 0.75 -10.60 -0.42
C CYS A 441 2.22 -10.72 -0.86
N ARG A 442 3.14 -10.46 0.06
CA ARG A 442 4.60 -10.64 -0.15
C ARG A 442 5.01 -12.08 -0.47
N VAL A 443 4.16 -13.05 -0.16
CA VAL A 443 4.29 -14.41 -0.65
C VAL A 443 3.68 -14.42 -2.04
N GLN A 444 4.52 -14.38 -3.07
CA GLN A 444 4.07 -14.69 -4.42
C GLN A 444 3.42 -16.07 -4.33
N VAL A 445 2.10 -16.12 -4.53
CA VAL A 445 1.45 -17.38 -4.88
C VAL A 445 2.20 -17.81 -6.13
N ALA A 446 3.04 -18.83 -6.02
CA ALA A 446 3.65 -19.47 -7.16
C ALA A 446 2.48 -20.01 -7.98
N THR A 447 1.96 -19.17 -8.87
CA THR A 447 1.02 -19.57 -9.89
C THR A 447 1.84 -20.47 -10.78
N ASP A 448 1.71 -21.79 -10.55
CA ASP A 448 2.23 -22.90 -11.35
C ASP A 448 1.74 -22.89 -12.81
N ALA A 449 1.31 -21.74 -13.33
CA ALA A 449 0.61 -21.59 -14.60
C ALA A 449 1.49 -21.11 -15.76
N ASP A 450 2.80 -20.92 -15.58
CA ASP A 450 3.68 -20.56 -16.70
C ASP A 450 4.97 -21.38 -16.72
N LYS A 451 4.81 -22.68 -16.98
CA LYS A 451 5.87 -23.54 -17.52
C LYS A 451 5.88 -23.46 -19.06
N SER A 452 5.78 -22.26 -19.62
CA SER A 452 6.03 -22.06 -21.04
C SER A 452 6.94 -20.85 -21.25
N VAL A 453 8.02 -21.08 -21.99
CA VAL A 453 8.96 -20.08 -22.51
C VAL A 453 10.07 -19.63 -21.56
N GLY A 454 11.13 -20.44 -21.61
CA GLY A 454 12.56 -20.11 -21.43
C GLY A 454 12.95 -18.67 -21.12
N ALA A 455 13.38 -18.45 -19.88
CA ALA A 455 14.38 -17.45 -19.55
C ALA A 455 15.36 -18.06 -18.54
N GLY A 456 16.62 -18.18 -18.96
CA GLY A 456 17.67 -18.89 -18.25
C GLY A 456 17.92 -18.37 -16.84
N ARG A 457 17.93 -19.30 -15.87
CA ARG A 457 18.65 -19.11 -14.61
C ARG A 457 20.11 -19.55 -14.78
N PRO A 458 21.06 -18.85 -14.15
CA PRO A 458 22.47 -19.22 -14.23
C PRO A 458 22.73 -20.51 -13.45
N ASN A 459 23.34 -21.47 -14.13
CA ASN A 459 23.92 -22.67 -13.56
C ASN A 459 24.92 -22.30 -12.46
N SER A 460 24.64 -22.66 -11.21
CA SER A 460 25.67 -22.77 -10.18
C SER A 460 25.77 -24.21 -9.70
N ARG A 461 26.92 -24.81 -10.02
CA ARG A 461 27.64 -25.81 -9.23
C ARG A 461 27.14 -27.27 -9.31
N GLN A 462 27.59 -27.95 -10.37
CA GLN A 462 27.79 -29.40 -10.36
C GLN A 462 28.95 -29.75 -9.40
N GLY A 463 28.65 -30.50 -8.34
CA GLY A 463 29.61 -31.38 -7.68
C GLY A 463 29.34 -32.82 -8.15
N PRO A 464 30.37 -33.63 -8.46
CA PRO A 464 30.17 -35.01 -8.88
C PRO A 464 30.15 -35.94 -7.67
N GLY A 465 29.18 -36.85 -7.61
CA GLY A 465 29.25 -38.06 -6.80
C GLY A 465 28.25 -38.10 -5.64
N GLY A 466 27.22 -38.92 -5.80
CA GLY A 466 26.27 -39.23 -4.74
C GLY A 466 25.00 -39.88 -5.28
N THR A 467 25.10 -41.12 -5.75
CA THR A 467 23.94 -41.97 -6.03
C THR A 467 23.31 -42.41 -4.70
N ASN A 468 22.46 -41.57 -4.12
CA ASN A 468 21.45 -42.01 -3.15
C ASN A 468 20.11 -41.44 -3.62
N ALA A 469 19.17 -42.35 -3.86
CA ALA A 469 17.78 -42.04 -4.13
C ALA A 469 17.11 -41.61 -2.82
N ASP A 470 17.52 -40.46 -2.29
CA ASP A 470 16.80 -39.80 -1.21
C ASP A 470 15.69 -38.97 -1.84
N GLU A 471 14.47 -39.22 -1.37
CA GLU A 471 13.24 -38.54 -1.75
C GLU A 471 13.47 -37.03 -1.76
N ASP A 472 13.31 -36.42 -2.95
CA ASP A 472 13.43 -34.99 -3.14
C ASP A 472 12.45 -34.29 -2.18
N PRO A 473 12.93 -33.54 -1.16
CA PRO A 473 12.05 -32.88 -0.19
C PRO A 473 11.05 -31.92 -0.88
N GLY A 474 11.30 -31.52 -2.13
CA GLY A 474 10.37 -30.75 -2.94
C GLY A 474 9.05 -31.46 -3.27
N THR A 475 9.01 -32.79 -3.37
CA THR A 475 7.76 -33.51 -3.69
C THR A 475 6.84 -33.63 -2.48
N SER A 476 7.39 -33.86 -1.28
CA SER A 476 6.63 -33.93 -0.03
C SER A 476 5.87 -32.62 0.27
N PHE A 477 6.51 -31.46 0.08
CA PHE A 477 5.83 -30.16 0.28
C PHE A 477 4.74 -29.88 -0.76
N ALA A 478 4.86 -30.41 -1.98
CA ALA A 478 3.84 -30.26 -3.01
C ALA A 478 2.58 -31.08 -2.66
N GLU A 479 2.77 -32.32 -2.18
CA GLU A 479 1.67 -33.21 -1.79
C GLU A 479 0.92 -32.69 -0.54
N ASP A 480 1.63 -32.21 0.48
CA ASP A 480 1.00 -31.62 1.67
C ASP A 480 0.21 -30.34 1.33
N ARG A 481 0.75 -29.51 0.42
CA ARG A 481 0.05 -28.30 -0.06
C ARG A 481 -1.25 -28.65 -0.80
N ASP A 482 -1.22 -29.67 -1.64
CA ASP A 482 -2.41 -30.12 -2.38
C ASP A 482 -3.43 -30.81 -1.46
N ARG A 483 -2.96 -31.48 -0.41
CA ARG A 483 -3.82 -32.03 0.65
C ARG A 483 -4.54 -30.94 1.43
N CYS A 484 -3.82 -29.90 1.87
CA CYS A 484 -4.45 -28.76 2.56
C CYS A 484 -5.45 -28.00 1.68
N LYS A 485 -5.19 -27.89 0.36
CA LYS A 485 -6.16 -27.30 -0.58
C LYS A 485 -7.45 -28.13 -0.65
N LYS A 486 -7.33 -29.45 -0.82
CA LYS A 486 -8.49 -30.35 -0.84
C LYS A 486 -9.29 -30.28 0.45
N ASP A 487 -8.62 -30.29 1.60
CA ASP A 487 -9.28 -30.21 2.91
C ASP A 487 -10.03 -28.87 3.08
N SER A 488 -9.46 -27.76 2.59
CA SER A 488 -10.11 -26.45 2.62
C SER A 488 -11.33 -26.37 1.68
N ASP A 489 -11.23 -26.92 0.47
CA ASP A 489 -12.32 -26.94 -0.50
C ASP A 489 -13.50 -27.83 -0.04
N ASP A 490 -13.18 -28.96 0.60
CA ASP A 490 -14.17 -29.86 1.21
C ASP A 490 -14.89 -29.18 2.39
N LEU A 491 -14.15 -28.41 3.22
CA LEU A 491 -14.73 -27.66 4.33
C LEU A 491 -15.64 -26.53 3.82
N ALA A 492 -15.21 -25.78 2.81
CA ALA A 492 -16.00 -24.72 2.17
C ALA A 492 -17.30 -25.29 1.56
N SER A 493 -17.22 -26.44 0.91
CA SER A 493 -18.36 -27.15 0.32
C SER A 493 -19.35 -27.62 1.40
N LYS A 494 -18.85 -28.14 2.54
CA LYS A 494 -19.69 -28.50 3.70
C LYS A 494 -20.42 -27.29 4.28
N VAL A 495 -19.74 -26.15 4.44
CA VAL A 495 -20.33 -24.93 4.98
C VAL A 495 -21.42 -24.37 4.05
N GLN A 496 -21.20 -24.37 2.72
CA GLN A 496 -22.23 -23.99 1.77
C GLN A 496 -23.44 -24.93 1.80
N ALA A 497 -23.22 -26.24 1.92
CA ALA A 497 -24.30 -27.22 2.02
C ALA A 497 -25.14 -27.03 3.30
N GLU A 498 -24.50 -26.69 4.44
CA GLU A 498 -25.23 -26.35 5.67
C GLU A 498 -26.01 -25.04 5.56
N GLN A 499 -25.46 -24.02 4.90
CA GLN A 499 -26.18 -22.75 4.67
C GLN A 499 -27.40 -22.96 3.76
N LEU A 500 -27.31 -23.83 2.77
CA LEU A 500 -28.45 -24.20 1.91
C LEU A 500 -29.51 -24.99 2.68
N LYS A 501 -29.13 -25.87 3.62
CA LYS A 501 -30.08 -26.57 4.51
C LYS A 501 -30.78 -25.65 5.51
N LYS A 502 -30.12 -24.55 5.92
CA LYS A 502 -30.68 -23.58 6.88
C LYS A 502 -31.56 -22.50 6.22
N ARG A 503 -31.67 -22.44 4.88
CA ARG A 503 -32.66 -21.57 4.23
C ARG A 503 -34.06 -22.16 4.49
N PRO A 504 -34.95 -21.46 5.21
CA PRO A 504 -36.32 -21.93 5.40
C PRO A 504 -36.97 -22.07 4.04
N LYS A 505 -37.54 -23.26 3.75
CA LYS A 505 -38.40 -23.46 2.59
C LYS A 505 -39.62 -22.57 2.78
N GLY A 506 -39.60 -21.40 2.15
CA GLY A 506 -40.72 -20.46 2.17
C GLY A 506 -41.95 -21.13 1.58
N SER A 507 -42.93 -21.35 2.45
CA SER A 507 -44.35 -21.41 2.12
C SER A 507 -44.91 -20.00 1.98
#